data_AF-A0A1F8Y5G3-F1
#
_entry.id   AF-A0A1F8Y5G3-F1
#
_cell.length_a   1.000
_cell.length_b   1.000
_cell.length_c   1.000
_cell.angle_alpha   90.00
_cell.angle_beta   90.00
_cell.angle_gamma   90.00
#
_symmetry.space_group_name_H-M   'P 1'
#
loop_
_entity.id
_entity.type
_entity.pdbx_description
1 polymer ?
#
loop_
_entity_poly.entity_id
_entity_poly.type
_entity_poly.pdbx_seq_one_letter_code
_entity_poly.pdbx_strand_id
1 'polypeptide(L)' 'MKPEERARKQFILPVAKIKKAKEILSASTDTEAVERALDLVIADEEIRKALLSMKGSCNLEDVYGRLTR' A
#
# COMPACT_ATOMS: atom_id res chain seq x y z
N MET A 1 10.46 19.60 8.17
CA MET A 1 10.09 18.18 8.15
C MET A 1 11.20 17.40 8.83
N LYS A 2 10.90 16.57 9.83
CA LYS A 2 11.93 15.75 10.48
C LYS A 2 12.46 14.76 9.43
N PRO A 3 13.79 14.59 9.29
CA PRO A 3 14.33 13.59 8.40
C PRO A 3 13.84 12.21 8.88
N GLU A 4 13.13 11.54 8.00
CA GLU A 4 12.71 10.16 8.18
C GLU A 4 13.94 9.26 8.37
N GLU A 5 13.88 8.38 9.37
CA GLU A 5 14.99 7.50 9.73
C GLU A 5 15.13 6.40 8.66
N ARG A 6 16.17 6.51 7.82
CA ARG A 6 16.37 5.59 6.70
C ARG A 6 17.38 4.50 7.05
N ALA A 7 16.94 3.24 7.00
CA ALA A 7 17.82 2.08 7.16
C ALA A 7 18.07 1.39 5.82
N ARG A 8 19.34 1.15 5.46
CA ARG A 8 19.68 0.34 4.29
C ARG A 8 19.43 -1.13 4.61
N LYS A 9 18.56 -1.77 3.84
CA LYS A 9 18.27 -3.21 3.90
C LYS A 9 18.60 -3.85 2.55
N GLN A 10 19.13 -5.07 2.58
CA GLN A 10 19.34 -5.87 1.37
C GLN A 10 18.28 -6.97 1.32
N PHE A 11 17.58 -7.05 0.20
CA PHE A 11 16.54 -8.04 -0.04
C PHE A 11 16.82 -8.79 -1.34
N ILE A 12 16.51 -10.08 -1.35
CA ILE A 12 16.50 -10.90 -2.57
C ILE A 12 15.04 -10.98 -3.01
N LEU A 13 14.67 -10.22 -4.04
CA LEU A 13 13.30 -10.12 -4.54
C LEU A 13 13.21 -10.62 -5.99
N PRO A 14 12.09 -11.23 -6.40
CA PRO A 14 11.89 -11.64 -7.78
C PRO A 14 11.88 -10.41 -8.71
N VAL A 15 12.78 -10.41 -9.71
CA VAL A 15 12.92 -9.31 -10.69
C VAL A 15 11.61 -8.99 -11.39
N ALA A 16 10.83 -10.02 -11.73
CA ALA A 16 9.53 -9.85 -12.38
C ALA A 16 8.52 -9.05 -11.52
N LYS A 17 8.53 -9.26 -10.20
CA LYS A 17 7.65 -8.52 -9.28
C LYS A 17 8.07 -7.06 -9.15
N ILE A 18 9.38 -6.78 -9.09
CA ILE A 18 9.89 -5.41 -9.00
C ILE A 18 9.62 -4.63 -10.29
N LYS A 19 9.84 -5.23 -11.46
CA LYS A 19 9.50 -4.59 -12.74
C LYS A 19 8.02 -4.25 -12.82
N LYS A 20 7.15 -5.20 -12.49
CA LYS A 20 5.71 -4.98 -12.51
C LYS A 20 5.27 -3.93 -11.50
N ALA A 21 5.87 -3.92 -10.30
CA ALA A 21 5.62 -2.87 -9.32
C ALA A 21 6.04 -1.49 -9.82
N LYS A 22 7.21 -1.36 -10.49
CA LYS A 22 7.65 -0.10 -11.10
C LYS A 22 6.69 0.41 -12.15
N GLU A 23 6.19 -0.48 -13.01
CA GLU A 23 5.22 -0.14 -14.06
C GLU A 23 3.89 0.34 -13.45
N ILE A 24 3.32 -0.43 -12.51
CA ILE A 24 2.06 -0.08 -11.84
C ILE A 24 2.17 1.24 -11.09
N LEU A 25 3.28 1.44 -10.37
CA LEU A 25 3.47 2.58 -9.48
C LEU A 25 4.15 3.77 -10.17
N SER A 26 4.47 3.65 -11.47
CA SER A 26 5.22 4.64 -12.25
C SER A 26 6.45 5.17 -11.49
N ALA A 27 7.24 4.23 -10.96
CA ALA A 27 8.43 4.52 -10.16
C ALA A 27 9.70 4.46 -11.02
N SER A 28 10.60 5.41 -10.81
CA SER A 28 11.85 5.51 -11.56
C SER A 28 12.87 4.48 -11.07
N THR A 29 12.93 4.25 -9.76
CA THR A 29 13.87 3.32 -9.13
C THR A 29 13.17 2.15 -8.45
N ASP A 30 13.92 1.07 -8.25
CA ASP A 30 13.42 -0.12 -7.56
C ASP A 30 13.12 0.19 -6.09
N THR A 31 13.94 1.05 -5.45
CA THR A 31 13.71 1.54 -4.09
C THR A 31 12.41 2.32 -4.00
N GLU A 32 12.18 3.25 -4.92
CA GLU A 32 10.96 4.06 -4.97
C GLU A 32 9.71 3.21 -5.19
N ALA A 33 9.81 2.16 -6.03
CA ALA A 33 8.70 1.22 -6.21
C ALA A 33 8.35 0.48 -4.93
N VAL A 34 9.36 0.05 -4.16
CA VAL A 34 9.15 -0.63 -2.88
C VAL A 34 8.58 0.33 -1.85
N GLU A 35 9.09 1.56 -1.76
CA GLU A 35 8.60 2.60 -0.84
C GLU A 35 7.13 2.93 -1.11
N ARG A 36 6.78 3.25 -2.36
CA ARG A 36 5.38 3.52 -2.76
C ARG A 36 4.46 2.31 -2.54
N ALA A 37 4.97 1.09 -2.73
CA ALA A 37 4.19 -0.11 -2.47
C ALA A 37 3.87 -0.26 -0.98
N LEU A 38 4.82 0.06 -0.10
CA LEU A 38 4.59 0.06 1.35
C LEU A 38 3.58 1.13 1.75
N ASP A 39 3.71 2.34 1.23
CA ASP A 39 2.78 3.45 1.49
C ASP A 39 1.35 3.08 1.10
N LEU A 40 1.16 2.45 -0.07
CA LEU A 40 -0.15 2.02 -0.53
C LEU A 40 -0.77 0.95 0.37
N VAL A 41 0.01 0.00 0.87
CA VAL A 41 -0.50 -1.04 1.78
C VAL A 41 -0.91 -0.43 3.12
N ILE A 42 -0.13 0.52 3.63
CA ILE A 42 -0.46 1.23 4.88
C ILE A 42 -1.75 2.04 4.68
N ALA A 43 -1.83 2.80 3.60
CA ALA A 43 -3.01 3.59 3.28
C ALA A 43 -4.27 2.72 3.07
N ASP A 44 -4.15 1.57 2.37
CA ASP A 44 -5.27 0.64 2.19
C ASP A 44 -5.78 0.11 3.54
N GLU A 45 -4.88 -0.21 4.47
CA GLU A 45 -5.26 -0.66 5.82
C GLU A 45 -5.92 0.46 6.65
N GLU A 46 -5.43 1.69 6.56
CA GLU A 46 -6.07 2.85 7.21
C GLU A 46 -7.46 3.12 6.65
N ILE A 47 -7.62 3.06 5.33
CA ILE A 47 -8.91 3.19 4.65
C ILE A 47 -9.85 2.07 5.11
N ARG A 48 -9.39 0.82 5.16
CA ARG A 48 -10.20 -0.31 5.65
C ARG A 48 -10.67 -0.10 7.08
N LYS A 49 -9.78 0.33 7.97
CA LYS A 49 -10.14 0.64 9.37
C LYS A 49 -11.19 1.75 9.46
N ALA A 50 -11.04 2.81 8.66
CA ALA A 50 -12.02 3.88 8.58
C ALA A 50 -13.37 3.39 8.06
N LEU A 51 -13.38 2.58 6.99
CA LEU A 51 -14.63 2.03 6.46
C LEU A 51 -15.31 1.07 7.45
N LEU A 52 -14.53 0.28 8.19
CA LEU A 52 -15.05 -0.61 9.25
C LEU A 52 -15.63 0.17 10.43
N SER A 53 -15.01 1.29 10.84
CA SER A 53 -15.56 2.12 11.92
C SER A 53 -16.84 2.85 11.52
N MET A 54 -17.04 3.10 10.22
CA MET A 54 -18.26 3.68 9.65
C MET A 54 -19.35 2.64 9.37
N LYS A 55 -19.06 1.34 9.50
CA LYS A 55 -19.99 0.23 9.28
C LYS A 55 -21.14 0.31 10.30
N GLY A 56 -22.33 0.65 9.81
CA GLY A 56 -23.56 0.81 10.62
C GLY A 56 -24.05 2.25 10.74
N SER A 57 -23.21 3.26 10.47
CA SER A 57 -23.61 4.68 10.48
C SER A 57 -23.93 5.22 9.09
N CYS A 58 -23.46 4.56 8.03
CA CYS A 58 -23.71 4.93 6.64
C CYS A 58 -24.07 3.70 5.80
N ASN A 59 -24.89 3.90 4.76
CA ASN A 59 -25.21 2.87 3.77
C ASN A 59 -24.02 2.72 2.81
N LEU A 60 -22.99 1.99 3.24
CA LEU A 60 -21.86 1.57 2.41
C LEU A 60 -22.18 0.22 1.78
N GLU A 61 -22.40 0.20 0.47
CA GLU A 61 -22.45 -1.04 -0.31
C GLU A 61 -21.02 -1.55 -0.56
N ASP A 62 -20.70 -2.71 -0.02
CA ASP A 62 -19.41 -3.36 -0.23
C ASP A 62 -19.35 -4.09 -1.57
N VAL A 63 -19.22 -3.33 -2.66
CA VAL A 63 -19.20 -3.87 -4.04
C VAL A 63 -17.99 -4.79 -4.30
N TYR A 64 -16.88 -4.57 -3.59
CA TYR A 64 -15.62 -5.27 -3.82
C TYR A 64 -15.27 -6.28 -2.71
N GLY A 65 -16.18 -6.56 -1.78
CA GLY A 65 -15.96 -7.49 -0.67
C GLY A 65 -14.82 -7.07 0.27
N ARG A 66 -14.51 -5.77 0.36
CA ARG A 66 -13.38 -5.27 1.17
C ARG A 66 -13.69 -5.24 2.67
N LEU A 67 -14.95 -5.38 3.06
CA LEU A 67 -15.46 -5.29 4.44
C LEU A 67 -15.86 -6.66 5.03
N THR A 68 -15.60 -7.75 4.31
CA THR A 68 -15.86 -9.13 4.73
C THR A 68 -14.53 -9.89 4.90
N ARG A 69 -14.33 -10.52 6.05
CA ARG A 69 -13.14 -11.31 6.39
C ARG A 69 -13.42 -12.80 6.16
#